data_AF-A0A453LWM2-F1
#
_entry.id   AF-A0A453LWM2-F1
#
_cell.length_a   1.000
_cell.length_b   1.000
_cell.length_c   1.000
_cell.angle_alpha   90.00
_cell.angle_beta   90.00
_cell.angle_gamma   90.00
#
_symmetry.space_group_name_H-M   'P 1'
#
loop_
_entity.id
_entity.type
_entity.pdbx_description
1 polymer ?
#
loop_
_entity_poly.entity_id
_entity_poly.type
_entity_poly.pdbx_seq_one_letter_code
_entity_poly.pdbx_strand_id
1 'polypeptide(L)'
;LLSLFLIIGLGIDYDGTHSAQTDMSVAYSLEEYVAAVVAGVGRVCDRKGVQHPVICSESGRAVVSHHSVLIFEAFSATAPASNMMDPATAYLLDELTDDCRSDYRNLMVSAVRGDFDTYGLYADQLKRHCAEQFKEGVLGLEHLAAVDGLCEIVARGMGAAEGPRRYHINLSVFTSLPDMWAIEQLFPIIPIQRLQERPAVDGVLSDLTCDSDGKVDQFIGGRSSLPLHELPTHGTRGYYLGMFLGGAYQEALGGLHNLFGGPSVVRVSQSDGPHCERGFMVWSREDKSISCSKSSHGVQVEVWFGQVLQVWD
;
A
#
# COMPACT_ATOMS: atom_id res chain seq x y z
N LEU A 1 -14.97 -15.87 43.09
CA LEU A 1 -13.77 -15.86 42.23
C LEU A 1 -13.43 -14.41 41.92
N LEU A 2 -12.21 -13.97 42.24
CA LEU A 2 -11.73 -12.65 41.83
C LEU A 2 -11.20 -12.79 40.39
N SER A 3 -11.61 -11.90 39.49
CA SER A 3 -11.13 -11.85 38.11
C SER A 3 -10.43 -10.51 37.86
N LEU A 4 -9.29 -10.56 37.17
CA LEU A 4 -8.54 -9.38 36.73
C LEU A 4 -8.63 -9.26 35.21
N PHE A 5 -9.20 -8.17 34.73
CA PHE A 5 -9.35 -7.88 33.30
C PHE A 5 -8.22 -6.97 32.81
N LEU A 6 -7.48 -7.44 31.80
CA LEU A 6 -6.47 -6.68 31.09
C LEU A 6 -7.10 -6.10 29.83
N ILE A 7 -7.42 -4.81 29.90
CA ILE A 7 -8.14 -4.06 28.84
C ILE A 7 -7.23 -3.72 27.67
N ILE A 8 -5.92 -3.51 27.92
CA ILE A 8 -4.92 -3.23 26.89
C ILE A 8 -4.20 -4.54 26.54
N GLY A 9 -4.28 -4.92 25.26
CA GLY A 9 -4.02 -6.28 24.81
C GLY A 9 -2.63 -6.52 24.22
N LEU A 10 -2.46 -7.76 23.77
CA LEU A 10 -1.34 -8.26 22.98
C LEU A 10 -1.26 -7.51 21.63
N GLY A 11 -0.10 -6.93 21.33
CA GLY A 11 0.17 -6.26 20.06
C GLY A 11 0.48 -7.26 18.95
N ILE A 12 0.49 -6.77 17.71
CA ILE A 12 0.79 -7.53 16.50
C ILE A 12 2.00 -6.91 15.82
N ASP A 13 2.89 -7.77 15.33
CA ASP A 13 4.01 -7.36 14.49
C ASP A 13 3.55 -7.22 13.04
N TYR A 14 3.30 -5.98 12.59
CA TYR A 14 2.86 -5.71 11.22
C TYR A 14 4.02 -5.58 10.23
N ASP A 15 5.19 -5.14 10.70
CA ASP A 15 6.37 -4.90 9.85
C ASP A 15 7.40 -6.05 9.87
N GLY A 16 7.25 -7.00 10.79
CA GLY A 16 8.10 -8.19 10.92
C GLY A 16 9.47 -7.90 11.55
N THR A 17 9.67 -6.72 12.15
CA THR A 17 10.96 -6.32 12.71
C THR A 17 11.20 -6.84 14.12
N HIS A 18 10.17 -7.36 14.81
CA HIS A 18 10.22 -7.75 16.21
C HIS A 18 10.87 -6.67 17.10
N SER A 19 10.48 -5.41 16.90
CA SER A 19 11.15 -4.24 17.49
C SER A 19 10.20 -3.39 18.34
N ALA A 20 10.78 -2.65 19.28
CA ALA A 20 10.09 -1.62 20.06
C ALA A 20 10.43 -0.21 19.58
N GLN A 21 11.17 -0.11 18.47
CA GLN A 21 11.58 1.17 17.88
C GLN A 21 10.52 1.74 16.93
N THR A 22 9.59 0.90 16.46
CA THR A 22 8.49 1.29 15.57
C THR A 22 7.16 1.06 16.29
N ASP A 23 6.17 1.91 16.01
CA ASP A 23 4.80 1.72 16.50
C ASP A 23 4.06 0.60 15.74
N MET A 24 4.72 0.02 14.74
CA MET A 24 4.19 -1.01 13.83
C MET A 24 4.56 -2.43 14.24
N SER A 25 5.30 -2.61 15.33
CA SER A 25 5.84 -3.89 15.78
C SER A 25 5.73 -4.11 17.28
N VAL A 26 6.11 -5.30 17.73
CA VAL A 26 6.26 -5.64 19.15
C VAL A 26 7.60 -6.33 19.39
N ALA A 27 8.30 -5.93 20.45
CA ALA A 27 9.57 -6.53 20.88
C ALA A 27 9.41 -7.70 21.87
N TYR A 28 8.29 -8.41 21.81
CA TYR A 28 8.01 -9.52 22.71
C TYR A 28 7.31 -10.67 22.00
N SER A 29 7.54 -11.89 22.46
CA SER A 29 6.75 -13.06 22.07
C SER A 29 5.46 -13.16 22.89
N LEU A 30 4.53 -14.02 22.44
CA LEU A 30 3.34 -14.35 23.22
C LEU A 30 3.70 -14.93 24.60
N GLU A 31 4.70 -15.82 24.64
CA GLU A 31 5.18 -16.43 25.88
C GLU A 31 5.78 -15.40 26.83
N GLU A 32 6.56 -14.45 26.31
CA GLU A 32 7.13 -13.37 27.12
C GLU A 32 6.05 -12.44 27.69
N TYR A 33 5.05 -12.08 26.87
CA TYR A 33 3.89 -11.31 27.32
C TYR A 33 3.14 -12.04 28.44
N VAL A 34 2.81 -13.32 28.24
CA VAL A 34 2.09 -14.14 29.23
C VAL A 34 2.92 -14.28 30.51
N ALA A 35 4.21 -14.60 30.38
CA ALA A 35 5.10 -14.75 31.53
C ALA A 35 5.22 -13.44 32.33
N ALA A 36 5.36 -12.29 31.64
CA ALA A 36 5.46 -10.99 32.29
C ALA A 36 4.17 -10.64 33.05
N VAL A 37 3.00 -10.88 32.45
CA VAL A 37 1.69 -10.65 33.08
C VAL A 37 1.51 -11.55 34.30
N VAL A 38 1.68 -12.86 34.14
CA VAL A 38 1.47 -13.84 35.22
C VAL A 38 2.45 -13.59 36.37
N ALA A 39 3.73 -13.38 36.08
CA ALA A 39 4.73 -13.09 37.10
C ALA A 39 4.53 -11.70 37.75
N GLY A 40 4.01 -10.72 37.01
CA GLY A 40 3.64 -9.41 37.54
C GLY A 40 2.51 -9.50 38.57
N VAL A 41 1.42 -10.15 38.20
CA VAL A 41 0.24 -10.36 39.07
C VAL A 41 0.61 -11.23 40.27
N GLY A 42 1.27 -12.36 40.05
CA GLY A 42 1.67 -13.30 41.11
C GLY A 42 2.51 -12.62 42.20
N ARG A 43 3.54 -11.85 41.81
CA ARG A 43 4.40 -11.11 42.76
C ARG A 43 3.63 -10.10 43.62
N VAL A 44 2.55 -9.51 43.12
CA VAL A 44 1.71 -8.59 43.90
C VAL A 44 0.80 -9.38 44.84
N CYS A 45 0.17 -10.45 44.35
CA CYS A 45 -0.68 -11.33 45.14
C CYS A 45 0.07 -11.94 46.34
N ASP A 46 1.27 -12.48 46.10
CA ASP A 46 2.10 -13.10 47.13
C ASP A 46 2.50 -12.10 48.22
N ARG A 47 2.92 -10.88 47.82
CA ARG A 47 3.29 -9.81 48.77
C ARG A 47 2.11 -9.33 49.61
N LYS A 48 0.90 -9.38 49.07
CA LYS A 48 -0.33 -8.97 49.76
C LYS A 48 -1.01 -10.12 50.51
N GLY A 49 -0.52 -11.35 50.35
CA GLY A 49 -1.12 -12.54 50.95
C GLY A 49 -2.54 -12.81 50.45
N VAL A 50 -2.86 -12.44 49.20
CA VAL A 50 -4.18 -12.65 48.61
C VAL A 50 -4.14 -13.80 47.61
N GLN A 51 -5.28 -14.48 47.42
CA GLN A 51 -5.41 -15.55 46.43
C GLN A 51 -5.16 -15.01 45.02
N HIS A 52 -4.50 -15.82 44.18
CA HIS A 52 -4.26 -15.50 42.79
C HIS A 52 -5.60 -15.44 42.03
N PRO A 53 -5.90 -14.35 41.31
CA PRO A 53 -7.15 -14.21 40.56
C PRO A 53 -7.10 -14.97 39.24
N VAL A 54 -8.27 -15.19 38.64
CA VAL A 54 -8.36 -15.57 37.22
C VAL A 54 -7.97 -14.34 36.38
N ILE A 55 -7.08 -14.52 35.42
CA ILE A 55 -6.64 -13.46 34.52
C ILE A 55 -7.44 -13.57 33.21
N CYS A 56 -8.06 -12.47 32.81
CA CYS A 56 -8.79 -12.34 31.55
C CYS A 56 -8.10 -11.29 30.66
N SER A 57 -7.97 -11.57 29.36
CA SER A 57 -7.34 -10.66 28.38
C SER A 57 -8.32 -10.34 27.24
N GLU A 58 -8.43 -9.06 26.90
CA GLU A 58 -9.27 -8.55 25.81
C GLU A 58 -8.44 -8.27 24.54
N SER A 59 -7.58 -9.22 24.16
CA SER A 59 -6.62 -9.08 23.05
C SER A 59 -7.27 -9.29 21.66
N GLY A 60 -8.32 -8.52 21.36
CA GLY A 60 -9.12 -8.67 20.13
C GLY A 60 -8.29 -8.56 18.85
N ARG A 61 -7.47 -7.49 18.73
CA ARG A 61 -6.58 -7.26 17.56
C ARG A 61 -5.69 -8.47 17.30
N ALA A 62 -5.09 -9.04 18.34
CA ALA A 62 -4.21 -10.20 18.19
C ALA A 62 -4.93 -11.44 17.63
N VAL A 63 -6.16 -11.69 18.08
CA VAL A 63 -6.95 -12.84 17.63
C VAL A 63 -7.39 -12.67 16.18
N VAL A 64 -7.85 -11.47 15.80
CA VAL A 64 -8.49 -11.27 14.49
C VAL A 64 -7.58 -10.67 13.42
N SER A 65 -6.36 -10.22 13.69
CA SER A 65 -5.55 -9.60 12.61
C SER A 65 -5.25 -10.58 11.46
N HIS A 66 -4.88 -11.83 11.77
CA HIS A 66 -4.38 -12.81 10.80
C HIS A 66 -5.46 -13.55 10.00
N HIS A 67 -6.72 -13.51 10.41
CA HIS A 67 -7.77 -14.37 9.85
C HIS A 67 -8.31 -13.90 8.49
N SER A 68 -7.93 -12.72 8.01
CA SER A 68 -8.48 -12.10 6.81
C SER A 68 -7.39 -11.61 5.87
N VAL A 69 -7.53 -11.91 4.58
CA VAL A 69 -6.66 -11.42 3.50
C VAL A 69 -7.52 -10.68 2.50
N LEU A 70 -7.18 -9.43 2.21
CA LEU A 70 -7.85 -8.64 1.18
C LEU A 70 -7.13 -8.85 -0.15
N ILE A 71 -7.83 -9.41 -1.13
CA ILE A 71 -7.32 -9.66 -2.47
C ILE A 71 -7.91 -8.63 -3.43
N PHE A 72 -7.06 -7.96 -4.19
CA PHE A 72 -7.48 -6.96 -5.17
C PHE A 72 -6.61 -7.03 -6.44
N GLU A 73 -7.20 -6.62 -7.56
CA GLU A 73 -6.52 -6.60 -8.85
C GLU A 73 -5.79 -5.27 -9.06
N ALA A 74 -4.55 -5.30 -9.53
CA ALA A 74 -3.90 -4.18 -10.17
C ALA A 74 -4.10 -4.28 -11.69
N PHE A 75 -5.05 -3.51 -12.22
CA PHE A 75 -5.57 -3.67 -13.58
C PHE A 75 -4.86 -2.80 -14.62
N SER A 76 -4.18 -1.74 -14.18
CA SER A 76 -3.46 -0.83 -15.06
C SER A 76 -2.23 -0.26 -14.35
N ALA A 77 -1.20 0.10 -15.11
CA ALA A 77 -0.01 0.76 -14.60
C ALA A 77 0.38 1.89 -15.55
N THR A 78 0.97 2.95 -15.02
CA THR A 78 1.50 4.04 -15.86
C THR A 78 2.57 3.52 -16.82
N ALA A 79 2.47 3.96 -18.08
CA ALA A 79 3.41 3.58 -19.13
C ALA A 79 4.85 3.93 -18.72
N PRO A 80 5.86 3.16 -19.18
CA PRO A 80 7.24 3.60 -19.03
C PRO A 80 7.41 4.88 -19.85
N ALA A 81 8.16 5.86 -19.36
CA ALA A 81 8.40 7.04 -20.17
C ALA A 81 9.27 6.69 -21.39
N SER A 82 9.03 7.40 -22.50
CA SER A 82 9.81 7.22 -23.72
C SER A 82 11.20 7.83 -23.56
N ASN A 83 12.23 7.12 -24.03
CA ASN A 83 13.59 7.66 -24.11
C ASN A 83 13.86 8.39 -25.42
N MET A 84 12.91 8.38 -26.35
CA MET A 84 13.06 9.04 -27.66
C MET A 84 12.26 10.33 -27.67
N MET A 85 12.96 11.40 -28.02
CA MET A 85 12.37 12.69 -28.34
C MET A 85 11.76 12.60 -29.74
N ASP A 86 10.47 12.86 -29.87
CA ASP A 86 9.83 12.88 -31.18
C ASP A 86 10.18 14.17 -31.95
N PRO A 87 10.11 14.17 -33.29
CA PRO A 87 10.44 15.35 -34.10
C PRO A 87 9.56 16.58 -33.86
N ALA A 88 8.30 16.41 -33.44
CA ALA A 88 7.39 17.52 -33.15
C ALA A 88 7.79 18.21 -31.85
N THR A 89 8.19 17.44 -30.84
CA THR A 89 8.77 17.96 -29.59
C THR A 89 9.99 18.82 -29.87
N ALA A 90 10.90 18.39 -30.75
CA ALA A 90 12.08 19.18 -31.10
C ALA A 90 11.73 20.54 -31.73
N TYR A 91 10.75 20.55 -32.64
CA TYR A 91 10.26 21.79 -33.27
C TYR A 91 9.65 22.76 -32.25
N LEU A 92 8.85 22.27 -31.30
CA LEU A 92 8.24 23.09 -30.25
C LEU A 92 9.27 23.71 -29.30
N LEU A 93 10.34 22.98 -28.97
CA LEU A 93 11.45 23.56 -28.19
C LEU A 93 12.17 24.67 -28.96
N ASP A 94 12.25 24.54 -30.29
CA ASP A 94 12.81 25.57 -31.16
C ASP A 94 11.91 26.79 -31.32
N GLU A 95 10.64 26.75 -30.91
CA GLU A 95 9.71 27.90 -30.90
C GLU A 95 9.64 28.62 -29.54
N LEU A 96 10.35 28.13 -28.52
CA LEU A 96 10.40 28.80 -27.21
C LEU A 96 10.88 30.25 -27.31
N THR A 97 10.36 31.11 -26.42
CA THR A 97 10.82 32.48 -26.26
C THR A 97 12.30 32.56 -25.89
N ASP A 98 12.94 33.71 -26.09
CA ASP A 98 14.36 33.88 -25.81
C ASP A 98 14.74 33.52 -24.37
N ASP A 99 13.90 33.88 -23.39
CA ASP A 99 14.10 33.55 -21.98
C ASP A 99 14.06 32.03 -21.74
N CYS A 100 12.99 31.36 -22.18
CA CYS A 100 12.86 29.91 -22.03
C CYS A 100 13.94 29.16 -22.82
N ARG A 101 14.34 29.67 -23.99
CA ARG A 101 15.41 29.09 -24.81
C ARG A 101 16.77 29.21 -24.13
N SER A 102 17.01 30.30 -23.41
CA SER A 102 18.23 30.46 -22.60
C SER A 102 18.30 29.39 -21.51
N ASP A 103 17.20 29.16 -20.79
CA ASP A 103 17.14 28.12 -19.75
C ASP A 103 17.27 26.72 -20.33
N TYR A 104 16.64 26.45 -21.48
CA TYR A 104 16.82 25.20 -22.22
C TYR A 104 18.29 24.96 -22.60
N ARG A 105 19.01 25.98 -23.06
CA ARG A 105 20.46 25.85 -23.35
C ARG A 105 21.26 25.56 -22.09
N ASN A 106 20.97 26.25 -20.98
CA ASN A 106 21.65 26.01 -19.71
C ASN A 106 21.41 24.59 -19.20
N LEU A 107 20.17 24.11 -19.30
CA LEU A 107 19.79 22.73 -19.01
C LEU A 107 20.61 21.74 -19.83
N MET A 108 20.64 21.89 -21.16
CA MET A 108 21.38 20.98 -22.04
C MET A 108 22.90 21.01 -21.78
N VAL A 109 23.47 22.18 -21.49
CA VAL A 109 24.89 22.30 -21.12
C VAL A 109 25.18 21.58 -19.80
N SER A 110 24.31 21.72 -18.79
CA SER A 110 24.46 21.02 -17.51
C SER A 110 24.34 19.50 -17.66
N ALA A 111 23.42 19.04 -18.52
CA ALA A 111 23.23 17.63 -18.83
C ALA A 111 24.46 17.00 -19.51
N VAL A 112 25.04 17.68 -20.51
CA VAL A 112 26.27 17.23 -21.18
C VAL A 112 27.45 17.16 -20.20
N ARG A 113 27.48 18.04 -19.20
CA ARG A 113 28.51 18.04 -18.15
C ARG A 113 28.29 16.96 -17.08
N GLY A 114 27.10 16.37 -17.00
CA GLY A 114 26.74 15.39 -15.98
C GLY A 114 26.59 16.00 -14.58
N ASP A 115 26.28 17.29 -14.48
CA ASP A 115 26.10 17.98 -13.20
C ASP A 115 24.64 17.94 -12.76
N PHE A 116 24.31 16.99 -11.87
CA PHE A 116 22.93 16.75 -11.41
C PHE A 116 22.31 17.89 -10.60
N ASP A 117 23.10 18.54 -9.74
CA ASP A 117 22.61 19.61 -8.87
C ASP A 117 22.22 20.83 -9.70
N THR A 118 23.09 21.18 -10.64
CA THR A 118 22.87 22.29 -11.58
C THR A 118 21.75 21.98 -12.58
N TYR A 119 21.65 20.71 -13.02
CA TYR A 119 20.54 20.25 -13.86
C TYR A 119 19.17 20.47 -13.20
N GLY A 120 19.00 20.03 -11.96
CA GLY A 120 17.72 20.13 -11.25
C GLY A 120 17.24 21.59 -11.13
N LEU A 121 18.18 22.50 -10.89
CA LEU A 121 17.92 23.93 -10.83
C LEU A 121 17.47 24.49 -12.19
N TYR A 122 18.19 24.18 -13.29
CA TYR A 122 17.82 24.66 -14.61
C TYR A 122 16.53 24.04 -15.15
N ALA A 123 16.26 22.77 -14.81
CA ALA A 123 15.01 22.10 -15.19
C ALA A 123 13.81 22.79 -14.52
N ASP A 124 13.92 23.07 -13.22
CA ASP A 124 12.88 23.79 -12.47
C ASP A 124 12.70 25.24 -12.96
N GLN A 125 13.79 25.95 -13.27
CA GLN A 125 13.73 27.28 -13.88
C GLN A 125 13.01 27.28 -15.22
N LEU A 126 13.39 26.38 -16.13
CA LEU A 126 12.75 26.23 -17.43
C LEU A 126 11.25 25.95 -17.29
N LYS A 127 10.88 24.95 -16.47
CA LYS A 127 9.47 24.60 -16.23
C LYS A 127 8.67 25.77 -15.66
N ARG A 128 9.22 26.50 -14.69
CA ARG A 128 8.56 27.68 -14.11
C ARG A 128 8.35 28.80 -15.13
N HIS A 129 9.37 29.18 -15.89
CA HIS A 129 9.24 30.23 -16.89
C HIS A 129 8.26 29.86 -18.00
N CYS A 130 8.31 28.61 -18.49
CA CYS A 130 7.33 28.14 -19.47
C CYS A 130 5.90 28.15 -18.90
N ALA A 131 5.71 27.76 -17.64
CA ALA A 131 4.40 27.79 -16.99
C ALA A 131 3.86 29.23 -16.82
N GLU A 132 4.69 30.20 -16.50
CA GLU A 132 4.28 31.62 -16.44
C GLU A 132 3.91 32.15 -17.82
N GLN A 133 4.72 31.88 -18.85
CA GLN A 133 4.42 32.32 -20.22
C GLN A 133 3.19 31.63 -20.80
N PHE A 134 2.88 30.40 -20.38
CA PHE A 134 1.62 29.75 -20.71
C PHE A 134 0.43 30.48 -20.05
N LYS A 135 0.53 30.89 -18.78
CA LYS A 135 -0.52 31.67 -18.10
C LYS A 135 -0.76 33.02 -18.78
N GLU A 136 0.28 33.62 -19.34
CA GLU A 136 0.21 34.86 -20.12
C GLU A 136 -0.31 34.66 -21.56
N GLY A 137 -0.49 33.41 -22.01
CA GLY A 137 -0.98 33.07 -23.34
C GLY A 137 0.08 33.14 -24.45
N VAL A 138 1.37 33.23 -24.10
CA VAL A 138 2.49 33.27 -25.05
C VAL A 138 2.85 31.88 -25.55
N LEU A 139 2.78 30.87 -24.67
CA LEU A 139 3.04 29.46 -25.00
C LEU A 139 1.76 28.62 -25.01
N GLY A 140 1.72 27.62 -25.89
CA GLY A 140 0.66 26.62 -25.95
C GLY A 140 0.89 25.43 -25.00
N LEU A 141 -0.14 24.58 -24.85
CA LEU A 141 -0.05 23.36 -24.04
C LEU A 141 0.99 22.38 -24.60
N GLU A 142 1.19 22.37 -25.91
CA GLU A 142 2.16 21.55 -26.63
C GLU A 142 3.59 21.89 -26.21
N HIS A 143 3.88 23.17 -25.94
CA HIS A 143 5.19 23.61 -25.46
C HIS A 143 5.46 23.11 -24.04
N LEU A 144 4.46 23.16 -23.16
CA LEU A 144 4.59 22.62 -21.80
C LEU A 144 4.85 21.10 -21.83
N ALA A 145 4.09 20.36 -22.65
CA ALA A 145 4.29 18.93 -22.83
C ALA A 145 5.70 18.61 -23.37
N ALA A 146 6.18 19.40 -24.33
CA ALA A 146 7.52 19.23 -24.91
C ALA A 146 8.63 19.48 -23.88
N VAL A 147 8.49 20.51 -23.05
CA VAL A 147 9.45 20.85 -21.98
C VAL A 147 9.45 19.79 -20.88
N ASP A 148 8.28 19.29 -20.47
CA ASP A 148 8.19 18.22 -19.48
C ASP A 148 8.82 16.93 -19.99
N GLY A 149 8.49 16.51 -21.22
CA GLY A 149 9.07 15.33 -21.86
C GLY A 149 10.59 15.43 -22.02
N LEU A 150 11.11 16.61 -22.41
CA LEU A 150 12.54 16.85 -22.46
C LEU A 150 13.19 16.65 -21.08
N CYS A 151 12.66 17.28 -20.04
CA CYS A 151 13.22 17.17 -18.70
C CYS A 151 13.25 15.71 -18.23
N GLU A 152 12.21 14.93 -18.51
CA GLU A 152 12.21 13.50 -18.18
C GLU A 152 13.29 12.72 -18.95
N ILE A 153 13.42 12.95 -20.26
CA ILE A 153 14.44 12.30 -21.10
C ILE A 153 15.85 12.65 -20.61
N VAL A 154 16.09 13.93 -20.29
CA VAL A 154 17.40 14.39 -19.81
C VAL A 154 17.73 13.82 -18.44
N ALA A 155 16.79 13.85 -17.48
CA ALA A 155 16.97 13.24 -16.17
C ALA A 155 17.39 11.76 -16.29
N ARG A 156 16.69 11.00 -17.15
CA ARG A 156 16.98 9.59 -17.43
C ARG A 156 18.34 9.41 -18.10
N GLY A 157 18.67 10.22 -19.10
CA GLY A 157 19.96 10.19 -19.80
C GLY A 157 21.14 10.48 -18.88
N MET A 158 20.92 11.29 -17.84
CA MET A 158 21.90 11.52 -16.78
C MET A 158 21.99 10.38 -15.77
N GLY A 159 21.05 9.43 -15.76
CA GLY A 159 21.04 8.31 -14.82
C GLY A 159 20.22 8.55 -13.55
N ALA A 160 19.31 9.54 -13.55
CA ALA A 160 18.34 9.67 -12.48
C ALA A 160 17.49 8.39 -12.38
N ALA A 161 17.29 7.90 -11.16
CA ALA A 161 16.43 6.74 -10.93
C ALA A 161 15.01 7.06 -11.42
N GLU A 162 14.40 6.15 -12.17
CA GLU A 162 12.98 6.29 -12.50
C GLU A 162 12.16 6.27 -11.22
N GLY A 163 11.25 7.24 -11.08
CA GLY A 163 10.28 7.22 -9.98
C GLY A 163 9.41 5.96 -10.02
N PRO A 164 8.77 5.59 -8.90
CA PRO A 164 7.96 4.39 -8.86
C PRO A 164 6.79 4.48 -9.82
N ARG A 165 6.51 3.39 -10.54
CA ARG A 165 5.34 3.29 -11.43
C ARG A 165 4.06 3.26 -10.61
N ARG A 166 3.04 3.97 -11.06
CA ARG A 166 1.73 3.95 -10.41
C ARG A 166 0.92 2.77 -10.94
N TYR A 167 0.55 1.85 -10.05
CA TYR A 167 -0.38 0.75 -10.32
C TYR A 167 -1.77 1.13 -9.82
N HIS A 168 -2.74 1.13 -10.73
CA HIS A 168 -4.14 1.37 -10.41
C HIS A 168 -4.76 0.07 -9.90
N ILE A 169 -5.29 0.11 -8.69
CA ILE A 169 -5.85 -1.06 -8.00
C ILE A 169 -7.36 -0.97 -7.91
N ASN A 170 -8.04 -2.09 -8.09
CA ASN A 170 -9.49 -2.21 -8.01
C ASN A 170 -9.94 -2.30 -6.53
N LEU A 171 -9.74 -1.20 -5.81
CA LEU A 171 -10.02 -1.06 -4.39
C LEU A 171 -10.41 0.40 -4.08
N SER A 172 -10.97 0.64 -2.88
CA SER A 172 -11.04 1.95 -2.24
C SER A 172 -10.27 1.89 -0.91
N VAL A 173 -9.22 2.71 -0.76
CA VAL A 173 -8.39 2.76 0.44
C VAL A 173 -9.22 3.20 1.64
N PHE A 174 -10.06 4.22 1.48
CA PHE A 174 -10.95 4.70 2.56
C PHE A 174 -11.97 3.66 3.03
N THR A 175 -12.34 2.72 2.16
CA THR A 175 -13.35 1.70 2.46
C THR A 175 -12.72 0.45 3.05
N SER A 176 -11.56 0.02 2.57
CA SER A 176 -10.96 -1.27 2.94
C SER A 176 -9.66 -1.18 3.74
N LEU A 177 -9.09 0.03 3.83
CA LEU A 177 -7.81 0.35 4.45
C LEU A 177 -7.90 1.65 5.30
N PRO A 178 -8.95 1.86 6.11
CA PRO A 178 -9.13 3.12 6.84
C PRO A 178 -7.98 3.44 7.80
N ASP A 179 -7.39 2.44 8.47
CA ASP A 179 -6.27 2.70 9.39
C ASP A 179 -5.01 3.16 8.65
N MET A 180 -4.80 2.71 7.41
CA MET A 180 -3.66 3.16 6.61
C MET A 180 -3.78 4.65 6.28
N TRP A 181 -4.98 5.10 5.93
CA TRP A 181 -5.24 6.51 5.66
C TRP A 181 -5.25 7.36 6.95
N ALA A 182 -5.88 6.88 8.02
CA ALA A 182 -6.14 7.69 9.21
C ALA A 182 -4.97 7.77 10.19
N ILE A 183 -4.19 6.68 10.33
CA ILE A 183 -3.12 6.56 11.34
C ILE A 183 -1.83 5.99 10.76
N GLU A 184 -1.66 6.02 9.43
CA GLU A 184 -0.45 5.54 8.74
C GLU A 184 -0.09 4.07 9.04
N GLN A 185 -1.11 3.25 9.35
CA GLN A 185 -0.92 1.83 9.63
C GLN A 185 -0.39 1.09 8.38
N LEU A 186 0.78 0.47 8.51
CA LEU A 186 1.34 -0.41 7.49
C LEU A 186 0.70 -1.80 7.53
N PHE A 187 0.50 -2.37 6.34
CA PHE A 187 0.06 -3.74 6.13
C PHE A 187 1.02 -4.45 5.17
N PRO A 188 1.29 -5.75 5.37
CA PRO A 188 2.02 -6.53 4.37
C PRO A 188 1.19 -6.65 3.10
N ILE A 189 1.70 -6.10 2.00
CA ILE A 189 1.09 -6.20 0.67
C ILE A 189 2.08 -6.89 -0.25
N ILE A 190 1.67 -8.02 -0.85
CA ILE A 190 2.51 -8.79 -1.77
C ILE A 190 1.71 -9.26 -2.99
N PRO A 191 2.35 -9.48 -4.15
CA PRO A 191 1.76 -10.25 -5.22
C PRO A 191 1.42 -11.66 -4.75
N ILE A 192 0.22 -12.16 -5.05
CA ILE A 192 -0.19 -13.54 -4.72
C ILE A 192 0.00 -14.50 -5.89
N GLN A 193 0.65 -14.01 -6.95
CA GLN A 193 0.97 -14.72 -8.18
C GLN A 193 2.41 -14.39 -8.57
N ARG A 194 2.99 -15.23 -9.44
CA ARG A 194 4.35 -15.03 -9.99
C ARG A 194 5.45 -14.95 -8.92
N LEU A 195 5.24 -15.57 -7.75
CA LEU A 195 6.19 -15.55 -6.63
C LEU A 195 7.57 -16.18 -6.94
N GLN A 196 7.68 -16.94 -8.02
CA GLN A 196 8.94 -17.53 -8.50
C GLN A 196 9.66 -16.64 -9.53
N GLU A 197 9.03 -15.55 -9.95
CA GLU A 197 9.61 -14.55 -10.84
C GLU A 197 10.13 -13.39 -10.01
N ARG A 198 11.25 -12.79 -10.43
CA ARG A 198 11.80 -11.62 -9.75
C ARG A 198 11.00 -10.37 -10.19
N PRO A 199 10.47 -9.55 -9.27
CA PRO A 199 9.89 -8.26 -9.61
C PRO A 199 10.91 -7.36 -10.33
N ALA A 200 10.43 -6.60 -11.32
CA ALA A 200 11.28 -5.79 -12.20
C ALA A 200 11.08 -4.28 -12.04
N VAL A 201 10.04 -3.88 -11.32
CA VAL A 201 9.59 -2.49 -11.24
C VAL A 201 9.33 -2.12 -9.80
N ASP A 202 9.76 -0.93 -9.39
CA ASP A 202 9.28 -0.31 -8.16
C ASP A 202 7.96 0.41 -8.44
N GLY A 203 6.93 0.16 -7.63
CA GLY A 203 5.61 0.73 -7.83
C GLY A 203 4.91 1.19 -6.56
N VAL A 204 4.02 2.17 -6.75
CA VAL A 204 3.07 2.65 -5.74
C VAL A 204 1.66 2.28 -6.16
N LEU A 205 0.76 2.11 -5.21
CA LEU A 205 -0.62 1.71 -5.49
C LEU A 205 -1.51 2.95 -5.43
N SER A 206 -2.38 3.13 -6.42
CA SER A 206 -3.38 4.18 -6.45
C SER A 206 -4.73 3.53 -6.63
N ASP A 207 -5.70 3.89 -5.81
CA ASP A 207 -7.03 3.30 -5.84
C ASP A 207 -7.90 3.93 -6.94
N LEU A 208 -9.19 3.57 -6.99
CA LEU A 208 -10.15 4.08 -7.98
C LEU A 208 -10.85 5.37 -7.57
N THR A 209 -10.54 5.91 -6.39
CA THR A 209 -11.18 7.13 -5.91
C THR A 209 -10.65 8.35 -6.65
N CYS A 210 -11.44 9.42 -6.63
CA CYS A 210 -11.06 10.71 -7.21
C CYS A 210 -10.18 11.53 -6.25
N ASP A 211 -9.87 10.99 -5.08
CA ASP A 211 -9.12 11.64 -4.02
C ASP A 211 -7.64 11.30 -4.13
N SER A 212 -6.76 12.30 -4.03
CA SER A 212 -5.32 12.10 -4.10
C SER A 212 -4.76 11.30 -2.92
N ASP A 213 -5.50 11.23 -1.81
CA ASP A 213 -5.16 10.43 -0.63
C ASP A 213 -5.50 8.94 -0.82
N GLY A 214 -6.23 8.58 -1.89
CA GLY A 214 -6.51 7.21 -2.31
C GLY A 214 -5.28 6.49 -2.88
N LYS A 215 -4.19 6.45 -2.12
CA LYS A 215 -2.92 5.84 -2.54
C LYS A 215 -2.24 5.11 -1.39
N VAL A 216 -1.40 4.15 -1.75
CA VAL A 216 -0.46 3.47 -0.86
C VAL A 216 0.94 3.74 -1.38
N ASP A 217 1.67 4.59 -0.67
CA ASP A 217 3.03 5.02 -0.99
C ASP A 217 4.01 4.88 0.19
N GLN A 218 3.56 4.26 1.28
CA GLN A 218 4.41 3.84 2.40
C GLN A 218 4.29 2.33 2.61
N PHE A 219 5.43 1.66 2.72
CA PHE A 219 5.51 0.22 2.85
C PHE A 219 6.50 -0.20 3.94
N ILE A 220 6.35 -1.44 4.38
CA ILE A 220 7.20 -2.07 5.40
C ILE A 220 8.70 -1.86 5.10
N GLY A 221 9.44 -1.51 6.14
CA GLY A 221 10.87 -1.19 6.05
C GLY A 221 11.17 0.24 5.60
N GLY A 222 10.22 1.17 5.74
CA GLY A 222 10.39 2.59 5.40
C GLY A 222 10.55 2.84 3.91
N ARG A 223 9.99 1.95 3.07
CA ARG A 223 10.07 2.05 1.62
C ARG A 223 8.94 2.91 1.08
N SER A 224 9.24 3.71 0.05
CA SER A 224 8.25 4.51 -0.68
C SER A 224 7.66 3.78 -1.90
N SER A 225 8.03 2.52 -2.12
CA SER A 225 7.58 1.70 -3.25
C SER A 225 7.65 0.21 -2.92
N LEU A 226 6.87 -0.58 -3.66
CA LEU A 226 6.93 -2.05 -3.66
C LEU A 226 7.60 -2.57 -4.92
N PRO A 227 8.44 -3.62 -4.79
CA PRO A 227 8.90 -4.37 -5.95
C PRO A 227 7.74 -5.18 -6.53
N LEU A 228 7.29 -4.81 -7.74
CA LEU A 228 6.19 -5.40 -8.48
C LEU A 228 6.64 -5.96 -9.84
N HIS A 229 5.83 -6.87 -10.37
CA HIS A 229 5.99 -7.37 -11.73
C HIS A 229 5.36 -6.40 -12.73
N GLU A 230 5.90 -6.35 -13.95
CA GLU A 230 5.22 -5.66 -15.05
C GLU A 230 3.86 -6.31 -15.34
N LEU A 231 2.87 -5.46 -15.62
CA LEU A 231 1.56 -5.93 -16.04
C LEU A 231 1.65 -6.54 -17.44
N PRO A 232 0.93 -7.65 -17.71
CA PRO A 232 0.91 -8.24 -19.04
C PRO A 232 0.35 -7.26 -20.08
N THR A 233 1.08 -7.02 -21.17
CA THR A 233 0.64 -6.18 -22.30
C THR A 233 -0.51 -6.81 -23.10
N HIS A 234 -0.59 -8.14 -23.07
CA HIS A 234 -1.64 -8.93 -23.73
C HIS A 234 -1.98 -10.15 -22.87
N GLY A 235 -3.11 -10.12 -22.16
CA GLY A 235 -3.56 -11.28 -21.40
C GLY A 235 -4.89 -11.08 -20.69
N THR A 236 -5.66 -12.16 -20.59
CA THR A 236 -6.91 -12.27 -19.81
C THR A 236 -6.68 -12.61 -18.34
N ARG A 237 -5.42 -12.77 -17.90
CA ARG A 237 -5.09 -13.05 -16.50
C ARG A 237 -4.77 -11.75 -15.77
N GLY A 238 -5.68 -11.37 -14.87
CA GLY A 238 -5.46 -10.24 -13.95
C GLY A 238 -4.24 -10.45 -13.06
N TYR A 239 -3.65 -9.35 -12.60
CA TYR A 239 -2.52 -9.33 -11.67
C TYR A 239 -3.02 -8.98 -10.28
N TYR A 240 -2.97 -9.94 -9.36
CA TYR A 240 -3.59 -9.81 -8.04
C TYR A 240 -2.56 -9.61 -6.93
N LEU A 241 -2.90 -8.71 -6.02
CA LEU A 241 -2.17 -8.42 -4.80
C LEU A 241 -3.01 -8.90 -3.61
N GLY A 242 -2.32 -9.35 -2.57
CA GLY A 242 -2.90 -9.73 -1.28
C GLY A 242 -2.37 -8.82 -0.20
N MET A 243 -3.26 -8.26 0.58
CA MET A 243 -2.97 -7.51 1.80
C MET A 243 -3.33 -8.36 3.01
N PHE A 244 -2.37 -8.50 3.90
CA PHE A 244 -2.45 -9.35 5.09
C PHE A 244 -2.61 -8.50 6.34
N LEU A 245 -2.99 -9.14 7.45
CA LEU A 245 -3.17 -8.51 8.76
C LEU A 245 -4.31 -7.47 8.83
N GLY A 246 -5.21 -7.47 7.85
CA GLY A 246 -6.35 -6.56 7.74
C GLY A 246 -7.61 -6.99 8.50
N GLY A 247 -7.58 -8.09 9.25
CA GLY A 247 -8.79 -8.64 9.90
C GLY A 247 -9.26 -7.87 11.14
N ALA A 248 -8.45 -6.95 11.67
CA ALA A 248 -8.83 -6.09 12.80
C ALA A 248 -9.19 -4.69 12.32
N TYR A 249 -10.30 -4.14 12.82
CA TYR A 249 -10.81 -2.79 12.61
C TYR A 249 -11.24 -2.40 11.18
N GLN A 250 -10.55 -2.89 10.14
CA GLN A 250 -10.71 -2.38 8.76
C GLN A 250 -12.14 -2.47 8.24
N GLU A 251 -12.79 -3.62 8.41
CA GLU A 251 -14.17 -3.83 7.96
C GLU A 251 -15.17 -2.94 8.71
N ALA A 252 -14.98 -2.76 10.02
CA ALA A 252 -15.91 -2.01 10.86
C ALA A 252 -15.77 -0.48 10.71
N LEU A 253 -14.55 0.00 10.38
CA LEU A 253 -14.25 1.42 10.21
C LEU A 253 -14.40 1.91 8.76
N GLY A 254 -14.56 1.00 7.80
CA GLY A 254 -14.66 1.31 6.38
C GLY A 254 -15.79 2.29 6.04
N GLY A 255 -15.44 3.39 5.37
CA GLY A 255 -16.40 4.39 4.89
C GLY A 255 -16.87 4.14 3.45
N LEU A 256 -17.90 4.87 3.03
CA LEU A 256 -18.41 4.87 1.64
C LEU A 256 -17.86 6.06 0.84
N HIS A 257 -16.53 6.16 0.71
CA HIS A 257 -15.92 7.20 -0.12
C HIS A 257 -16.24 6.93 -1.60
N ASN A 258 -16.70 7.95 -2.32
CA ASN A 258 -17.19 7.83 -3.71
C ASN A 258 -18.25 6.75 -3.94
N LEU A 259 -19.03 6.42 -2.89
CA LEU A 259 -20.05 5.35 -2.93
C LEU A 259 -19.49 3.95 -3.25
N PHE A 260 -18.16 3.75 -3.13
CA PHE A 260 -17.58 2.43 -3.20
C PHE A 260 -17.96 1.63 -1.96
N GLY A 261 -18.66 0.52 -2.18
CA GLY A 261 -19.00 -0.44 -1.14
C GLY A 261 -17.79 -1.27 -0.72
N GLY A 262 -17.96 -1.99 0.38
CA GLY A 262 -16.97 -2.96 0.85
C GLY A 262 -16.71 -4.09 -0.16
N PRO A 263 -15.57 -4.78 -0.04
CA PRO A 263 -15.23 -5.91 -0.90
C PRO A 263 -16.21 -7.08 -0.69
N SER A 264 -16.27 -8.00 -1.66
CA SER A 264 -17.03 -9.24 -1.48
C SER A 264 -16.34 -10.11 -0.43
N VAL A 265 -17.08 -10.65 0.54
CA VAL A 265 -16.51 -11.49 1.61
C VAL A 265 -16.73 -12.97 1.31
N VAL A 266 -15.64 -13.72 1.34
CA VAL A 266 -15.62 -15.16 1.13
C VAL A 266 -14.95 -15.83 2.32
N ARG A 267 -15.63 -16.83 2.88
CA ARG A 267 -15.09 -17.65 3.96
C ARG A 267 -14.53 -18.94 3.40
N VAL A 268 -13.31 -19.26 3.81
CA VAL A 268 -12.59 -20.47 3.44
C VAL A 268 -12.40 -21.33 4.67
N SER A 269 -12.88 -22.57 4.60
CA SER A 269 -12.64 -23.59 5.62
C SER A 269 -11.92 -24.80 5.02
N GLN A 270 -10.99 -25.36 5.78
CA GLN A 270 -10.35 -26.62 5.42
C GLN A 270 -11.35 -27.77 5.55
N SER A 271 -11.39 -28.67 4.57
CA SER A 271 -12.22 -29.87 4.60
C SER A 271 -11.34 -31.11 4.65
N ASP A 272 -11.43 -31.87 5.75
CA ASP A 272 -10.65 -33.11 5.96
C ASP A 272 -11.44 -34.36 5.53
N GLY A 273 -12.37 -34.23 4.57
CA GLY A 273 -13.20 -35.33 4.08
C GLY A 273 -12.44 -36.34 3.20
N PRO A 274 -12.82 -37.63 3.18
CA PRO A 274 -12.12 -38.70 2.44
C PRO A 274 -12.19 -38.57 0.90
N HIS A 275 -12.93 -37.58 0.38
CA HIS A 275 -12.99 -37.24 -1.05
C HIS A 275 -12.28 -35.93 -1.40
N CYS A 276 -11.64 -35.28 -0.42
CA CYS A 276 -10.88 -34.05 -0.59
C CYS A 276 -9.40 -34.35 -0.34
N GLU A 277 -8.68 -34.77 -1.38
CA GLU A 277 -7.22 -34.66 -1.38
C GLU A 277 -6.86 -33.17 -1.37
N ARG A 278 -6.78 -32.56 -0.17
CA ARG A 278 -6.50 -31.13 0.06
C ARG A 278 -7.55 -30.16 -0.52
N GLY A 279 -8.82 -30.36 -0.17
CA GLY A 279 -9.91 -29.47 -0.59
C GLY A 279 -10.18 -28.33 0.40
N PHE A 280 -10.31 -27.10 -0.10
CA PHE A 280 -10.91 -25.99 0.64
C PHE A 280 -12.40 -25.89 0.30
N MET A 281 -13.26 -25.68 1.31
CA MET A 281 -14.64 -25.29 1.10
C MET A 281 -14.74 -23.77 1.10
N VAL A 282 -15.41 -23.23 0.08
CA VAL A 282 -15.58 -21.80 -0.13
C VAL A 282 -17.05 -21.44 0.05
N TRP A 283 -17.33 -20.54 0.97
CA TRP A 283 -18.67 -20.00 1.23
C TRP A 283 -18.66 -18.50 0.94
N SER A 284 -19.46 -18.03 -0.01
CA SER A 284 -19.62 -16.59 -0.24
C SER A 284 -20.73 -16.04 0.65
N ARG A 285 -20.45 -14.96 1.39
CA ARG A 285 -21.50 -14.16 2.03
C ARG A 285 -21.75 -12.94 1.15
N GLU A 286 -22.82 -12.94 0.37
CA GLU A 286 -23.30 -11.71 -0.28
C GLU A 286 -24.09 -10.89 0.75
N ASP A 287 -23.46 -9.87 1.35
CA ASP A 287 -24.23 -8.87 2.09
C ASP A 287 -24.99 -7.98 1.09
N LYS A 288 -26.31 -8.17 1.02
CA LYS A 288 -27.25 -7.35 0.24
C LYS A 288 -27.71 -6.12 1.02
N SER A 289 -26.80 -5.30 1.54
CA SER A 289 -27.16 -4.02 2.19
C SER A 289 -26.67 -2.83 1.36
N ILE A 290 -27.66 -2.07 0.85
CA ILE A 290 -27.57 -0.79 0.13
C ILE A 290 -26.67 -0.83 -1.11
N SER A 291 -27.22 -1.39 -2.18
CA SER A 291 -26.69 -1.37 -3.54
C SER A 291 -26.62 0.06 -4.10
N CYS A 292 -25.56 0.81 -3.79
CA CYS A 292 -24.95 1.66 -4.82
C CYS A 292 -24.17 0.76 -5.78
N SER A 293 -24.22 1.06 -7.08
CA SER A 293 -23.71 0.21 -8.17
C SER A 293 -22.37 -0.46 -7.84
N LYS A 294 -22.35 -1.81 -7.85
CA LYS A 294 -21.18 -2.69 -7.70
C LYS A 294 -20.08 -2.28 -8.68
N SER A 295 -19.18 -1.39 -8.27
CA SER A 295 -18.15 -0.83 -9.15
C SER A 295 -16.74 -1.22 -8.72
N SER A 296 -16.49 -1.45 -7.42
CA SER A 296 -15.25 -2.03 -6.88
C SER A 296 -15.39 -3.55 -6.65
N HIS A 297 -14.42 -4.35 -7.12
CA HIS A 297 -14.46 -5.82 -7.07
C HIS A 297 -13.27 -6.44 -6.31
N GLY A 298 -12.87 -5.85 -5.18
CA GLY A 298 -12.00 -6.52 -4.22
C GLY A 298 -12.72 -7.71 -3.56
N VAL A 299 -11.96 -8.73 -3.17
CA VAL A 299 -12.47 -9.90 -2.43
C VAL A 299 -11.71 -10.04 -1.13
N GLN A 300 -12.43 -9.96 -0.01
CA GLN A 300 -11.90 -10.29 1.31
C GLN A 300 -12.08 -11.78 1.57
N VAL A 301 -10.98 -12.47 1.86
CA VAL A 301 -10.94 -13.90 2.15
C VAL A 301 -10.71 -14.10 3.64
N GLU A 302 -11.73 -14.59 4.34
CA GLU A 302 -11.64 -15.01 5.74
C GLU A 302 -11.21 -16.47 5.82
N VAL A 303 -10.04 -16.74 6.40
CA VAL A 303 -9.52 -18.10 6.65
C VAL A 303 -9.72 -18.45 8.12
N TRP A 304 -10.55 -19.45 8.37
CA TRP A 304 -10.76 -19.99 9.71
C TRP A 304 -9.98 -21.28 9.88
N PHE A 305 -8.89 -21.22 10.64
CA PHE A 305 -8.34 -22.40 11.30
C PHE A 305 -9.17 -22.63 12.55
N GLY A 306 -9.74 -23.81 12.74
CA GLY A 306 -10.54 -24.12 13.92
C GLY A 306 -9.70 -23.96 15.19
N GLN A 307 -9.74 -22.78 15.82
CA GLN A 307 -9.14 -22.57 17.13
C GLN A 307 -10.15 -22.98 18.19
N VAL A 308 -9.87 -24.13 18.81
CA VAL A 308 -10.41 -24.52 20.11
C VAL A 308 -9.97 -23.45 21.10
N LEU A 309 -10.94 -22.74 21.68
CA LEU A 309 -10.74 -21.97 22.92
C LEU A 309 -10.23 -22.94 23.99
N GLN A 310 -8.91 -23.00 24.20
CA GLN A 310 -8.37 -23.59 25.41
C GLN A 310 -8.59 -22.59 26.55
N VAL A 311 -9.65 -22.87 27.32
CA VAL A 311 -9.78 -22.37 28.68
C VAL A 311 -8.68 -23.04 29.49
N TRP A 312 -7.73 -22.26 30.00
CA TRP A 312 -6.70 -22.75 30.92
C TRP A 312 -7.30 -22.66 32.34
N ASP A 313 -7.63 -23.82 32.92
CA ASP A 313 -7.94 -24.00 34.35
C ASP A 313 -6.66 -24.01 35.20
#